data_AF-A0A1J5DBK5-F1
#
_entry.id   AF-A0A1J5DBK5-F1
#
_cell.length_a   1.000
_cell.length_b   1.000
_cell.length_c   1.000
_cell.angle_alpha   90.00
_cell.angle_beta   90.00
_cell.angle_gamma   90.00
#
_symmetry.space_group_name_H-M   'P 1'
#
loop_
_entity.id
_entity.type
_entity.pdbx_description
1 polymer ?
#
loop_
_entity_poly.entity_id
_entity_poly.type
_entity_poly.pdbx_seq_one_letter_code
_entity_poly.pdbx_strand_id
1 'polypeptide(L)'
;MVQTGVFDRVFVSYDPNDVAKLDPEALAKMYWDNPSKPRERLAPLYKRSKLSSMVGCAKCLLEIAAQYGSFMQFIERQKFPNRIDSRENQRRFWEAFDYTSGYLANIGFPFFRNFTSLCHLLQDLGFDCAKPDSIVMGVAERLGIVGATTKKSQQRPLRERKKTIQIMQMYSIHKTIRTPVVDLYFLIYGGQTDARKFVEPAFYSLSL
;
A
#
# COMPACT_ATOMS: atom_id res chain seq x y z
N MET A 1 11.48 2.78 -14.53
CA MET A 1 10.44 3.83 -14.64
C MET A 1 9.66 3.57 -15.91
N VAL A 2 8.33 3.44 -15.84
CA VAL A 2 7.51 3.47 -17.06
C VAL A 2 7.42 4.93 -17.50
N GLN A 3 8.44 5.42 -18.22
CA GLN A 3 8.43 6.72 -18.89
C GLN A 3 7.71 6.61 -20.23
N THR A 4 6.48 6.12 -20.21
CA THR A 4 5.63 6.14 -21.38
C THR A 4 4.26 6.61 -20.91
N GLY A 5 3.88 7.84 -21.27
CA GLY A 5 2.53 8.40 -21.06
C GLY A 5 1.41 7.62 -21.77
N VAL A 6 1.70 6.38 -22.20
CA VAL A 6 0.72 5.38 -22.64
C VAL A 6 -0.31 5.14 -21.54
N PHE A 7 0.11 4.99 -20.27
CA PHE A 7 -0.84 4.79 -19.19
C PHE A 7 -1.71 6.03 -18.94
N ASP A 8 -1.10 7.22 -18.94
CA ASP A 8 -1.84 8.47 -18.83
C ASP A 8 -2.88 8.58 -19.96
N ARG A 9 -2.51 8.27 -21.21
CA ARG A 9 -3.48 8.28 -22.33
C ARG A 9 -4.58 7.24 -22.16
N VAL A 10 -4.22 6.00 -21.83
CA VAL A 10 -5.18 4.89 -21.72
C VAL A 10 -6.16 5.11 -20.58
N PHE A 11 -5.70 5.68 -19.47
CA PHE A 11 -6.53 5.99 -18.31
C PHE A 11 -6.87 7.47 -18.19
N VAL A 12 -6.86 8.22 -19.30
CA VAL A 12 -7.34 9.62 -19.37
C VAL A 12 -6.78 10.49 -18.23
N SER A 13 -5.46 10.49 -18.07
CA SER A 13 -4.71 11.17 -17.00
C SER A 13 -5.18 10.82 -15.58
N TYR A 14 -5.79 9.65 -15.42
CA TYR A 14 -6.37 9.11 -14.21
C TYR A 14 -7.54 9.94 -13.63
N ASP A 15 -8.26 10.71 -14.46
CA ASP A 15 -9.49 11.37 -14.03
C ASP A 15 -10.57 10.33 -13.66
N PRO A 16 -11.08 10.32 -12.41
CA PRO A 16 -12.03 9.31 -11.99
C PRO A 16 -13.36 9.31 -12.76
N ASN A 17 -13.84 10.49 -13.21
CA ASN A 17 -15.09 10.59 -13.96
C ASN A 17 -14.95 9.93 -15.33
N ASP A 18 -13.82 10.10 -15.99
CA ASP A 18 -13.59 9.54 -17.31
C ASP A 18 -13.16 8.08 -17.27
N VAL A 19 -12.29 7.71 -16.32
CA VAL A 19 -11.87 6.31 -16.15
C VAL A 19 -13.04 5.40 -15.79
N ALA A 20 -13.99 5.86 -14.98
CA ALA A 20 -15.16 5.08 -14.59
C ALA A 20 -16.07 4.70 -15.77
N LYS A 21 -16.02 5.46 -16.88
CA LYS A 21 -16.81 5.24 -18.09
C LYS A 21 -16.13 4.29 -19.08
N LEU A 22 -14.84 3.98 -18.88
CA LEU A 22 -14.10 3.10 -19.79
C LEU A 22 -14.63 1.66 -19.72
N ASP A 23 -14.65 1.00 -20.88
CA ASP A 23 -14.90 -0.44 -20.97
C ASP A 23 -13.56 -1.22 -20.93
N PRO A 24 -13.30 -2.01 -19.86
CA PRO A 24 -12.10 -2.81 -19.75
C PRO A 24 -11.87 -3.78 -20.92
N GLU A 25 -12.93 -4.31 -21.54
CA GLU A 25 -12.79 -5.23 -22.67
C GLU A 25 -12.38 -4.51 -23.95
N ALA A 26 -12.97 -3.35 -24.23
CA ALA A 26 -12.55 -2.48 -25.32
C ALA A 26 -11.09 -2.04 -25.14
N LEU A 27 -10.69 -1.64 -23.93
CA LEU A 27 -9.29 -1.29 -23.61
C LEU A 27 -8.35 -2.47 -23.87
N ALA A 28 -8.74 -3.69 -23.46
CA ALA A 28 -7.93 -4.87 -23.71
C ALA A 28 -7.78 -5.17 -25.20
N LYS A 29 -8.87 -5.11 -25.98
CA LYS A 29 -8.80 -5.31 -27.43
C LYS A 29 -7.88 -4.29 -28.11
N MET A 30 -7.95 -3.04 -27.68
CA MET A 30 -7.22 -1.94 -28.30
C MET A 30 -5.73 -1.91 -27.96
N TYR A 31 -5.37 -2.15 -26.69
CA TYR A 31 -4.02 -1.94 -26.17
C TYR A 31 -3.33 -3.20 -25.65
N TRP A 32 -4.04 -4.32 -25.51
CA TRP A 32 -3.46 -5.57 -25.06
C TRP A 32 -3.35 -6.58 -26.20
N ASP A 33 -4.49 -6.84 -26.85
CA ASP A 33 -4.62 -7.91 -27.84
C ASP A 33 -4.19 -7.45 -29.25
N ASN A 34 -4.02 -6.14 -29.47
CA ASN A 34 -3.65 -5.58 -30.77
C ASN A 34 -2.17 -5.84 -31.13
N PRO A 35 -1.88 -6.65 -32.18
CA PRO A 35 -0.50 -6.91 -32.61
C PRO A 35 0.12 -5.74 -33.38
N SER A 36 -0.68 -4.86 -33.96
CA SER A 36 -0.24 -3.77 -34.84
C SER A 36 0.32 -2.56 -34.09
N LYS A 37 0.19 -2.53 -32.75
CA LYS A 37 0.64 -1.41 -31.89
C LYS A 37 1.55 -1.86 -30.75
N PRO A 38 2.71 -2.49 -31.03
CA PRO A 38 3.57 -3.08 -30.00
C PRO A 38 4.11 -2.07 -28.98
N ARG A 39 4.31 -0.80 -29.38
CA ARG A 39 4.79 0.29 -28.50
C ARG A 39 3.72 0.88 -27.58
N GLU A 40 2.45 0.63 -27.87
CA GLU A 40 1.31 1.05 -27.05
C GLU A 40 0.78 -0.10 -26.20
N ARG A 41 1.45 -1.26 -26.25
CA ARG A 41 1.06 -2.40 -25.43
C ARG A 41 1.23 -2.08 -23.97
N LEU A 42 0.20 -2.42 -23.20
CA LEU A 42 0.23 -2.33 -21.74
C LEU A 42 1.06 -3.46 -21.11
N ALA A 43 2.11 -3.93 -21.80
CA ALA A 43 3.00 -5.00 -21.38
C ALA A 43 3.58 -4.84 -19.96
N PRO A 44 3.84 -3.61 -19.44
CA PRO A 44 4.23 -3.45 -18.03
C PRO A 44 3.13 -3.87 -17.02
N LEU A 45 1.85 -3.90 -17.41
CA LEU A 45 0.82 -4.55 -16.61
C LEU A 45 0.96 -6.06 -16.80
N TYR A 46 1.36 -6.77 -15.75
CA TYR A 46 1.50 -8.23 -15.79
C TYR A 46 0.17 -9.01 -15.83
N LYS A 47 -0.98 -8.35 -15.64
CA LYS A 47 -2.29 -9.01 -15.54
C LYS A 47 -3.39 -8.17 -16.19
N ARG A 48 -4.12 -8.75 -17.14
CA ARG A 48 -5.26 -8.12 -17.85
C ARG A 48 -6.36 -7.63 -16.89
N SER A 49 -6.62 -8.37 -15.81
CA SER A 49 -7.62 -8.00 -14.80
C SER A 49 -7.33 -6.66 -14.10
N LYS A 50 -6.11 -6.12 -14.22
CA LYS A 50 -5.79 -4.78 -13.74
C LYS A 50 -6.57 -3.70 -14.49
N LEU A 51 -6.92 -3.89 -15.77
CA LEU A 51 -7.77 -2.95 -16.50
C LEU A 51 -9.12 -2.75 -15.82
N SER A 52 -9.83 -3.86 -15.56
CA SER A 52 -11.10 -3.84 -14.82
C SER A 52 -10.94 -3.29 -13.41
N SER A 53 -9.80 -3.58 -12.76
CA SER A 53 -9.52 -3.05 -11.42
C SER A 53 -9.32 -1.54 -11.42
N MET A 54 -8.67 -0.95 -12.44
CA MET A 54 -8.50 0.50 -12.56
C MET A 54 -9.84 1.21 -12.75
N VAL A 55 -10.70 0.68 -13.64
CA VAL A 55 -12.07 1.19 -13.83
C VAL A 55 -12.88 1.05 -12.53
N GLY A 56 -12.76 -0.09 -11.85
CA GLY A 56 -13.39 -0.31 -10.55
C GLY A 56 -12.92 0.67 -9.47
N CYS A 57 -11.62 0.96 -9.40
CA CYS A 57 -11.09 1.97 -8.48
C CYS A 57 -11.70 3.34 -8.75
N ALA A 58 -11.79 3.77 -10.01
CA ALA A 58 -12.41 5.05 -10.37
C ALA A 58 -13.88 5.12 -9.93
N LYS A 59 -14.65 4.06 -10.15
CA LYS A 59 -16.05 3.96 -9.68
C LYS A 59 -16.15 4.09 -8.15
N CYS A 60 -15.32 3.37 -7.40
CA CYS A 60 -15.31 3.48 -5.94
C CYS A 60 -14.86 4.87 -5.46
N LEU A 61 -13.94 5.54 -6.16
CA LEU A 61 -13.56 6.91 -5.85
C LEU A 61 -14.73 7.89 -6.03
N LEU A 62 -15.52 7.72 -7.10
CA LEU A 62 -16.73 8.53 -7.32
C LEU A 62 -17.80 8.26 -6.26
N GLU A 63 -17.99 7.00 -5.84
CA GLU A 63 -18.90 6.65 -4.74
C GLU A 63 -18.48 7.32 -3.43
N ILE A 64 -17.19 7.26 -3.09
CA ILE A 64 -16.65 7.93 -1.91
C ILE A 64 -16.81 9.45 -2.03
N ALA A 65 -16.56 10.03 -3.21
CA ALA A 65 -16.71 11.46 -3.44
C ALA A 65 -18.17 11.92 -3.28
N ALA A 66 -19.13 11.12 -3.74
CA ALA A 66 -20.55 11.41 -3.55
C ALA A 66 -20.96 11.44 -2.07
N GLN A 67 -20.37 10.59 -1.23
CA GLN A 67 -20.71 10.51 0.20
C GLN A 67 -19.89 11.46 1.08
N TYR A 68 -18.61 11.66 0.78
CA TYR A 68 -17.65 12.34 1.66
C TYR A 68 -17.01 13.58 1.03
N GLY A 69 -17.28 13.87 -0.24
CA GLY A 69 -16.69 14.94 -1.05
C GLY A 69 -15.42 14.49 -1.80
N SER A 70 -14.53 13.75 -1.14
CA SER A 70 -13.33 13.16 -1.76
C SER A 70 -12.77 12.00 -0.95
N PHE A 71 -11.84 11.23 -1.54
CA PHE A 71 -11.12 10.19 -0.84
C PHE A 71 -10.31 10.72 0.34
N MET A 72 -9.66 11.87 0.19
CA MET A 72 -8.88 12.47 1.29
C MET A 72 -9.79 12.93 2.43
N GLN A 73 -10.93 13.55 2.14
CA GLN A 73 -11.91 13.91 3.17
C GLN A 73 -12.49 12.68 3.87
N PHE A 74 -12.68 11.57 3.15
CA PHE A 74 -13.03 10.29 3.77
C PHE A 74 -11.96 9.83 4.77
N ILE A 75 -10.67 9.88 4.42
CA ILE A 75 -9.56 9.50 5.30
C ILE A 75 -9.44 10.44 6.51
N GLU A 76 -9.55 11.75 6.32
CA GLU A 76 -9.51 12.76 7.38
C GLU A 76 -10.59 12.53 8.44
N ARG A 77 -11.81 12.15 8.01
CA ARG A 77 -12.93 11.84 8.91
C ARG A 77 -12.67 10.64 9.81
N GLN A 78 -11.76 9.73 9.43
CA GLN A 78 -11.40 8.57 10.25
C GLN A 78 -10.51 8.94 11.44
N LYS A 79 -9.98 10.18 11.47
CA LYS A 79 -9.16 10.71 12.56
C LYS A 79 -7.98 9.81 12.89
N PHE A 80 -7.34 9.26 11.85
CA PHE A 80 -6.05 8.60 12.00
C PHE A 80 -5.08 9.54 12.73
N PRO A 81 -4.34 9.06 13.74
CA PRO A 81 -3.34 9.88 14.37
C PRO A 81 -2.18 10.09 13.39
N ASN A 82 -1.72 11.33 13.28
CA ASN A 82 -0.57 11.68 12.43
C ASN A 82 0.73 11.06 12.95
N ARG A 83 0.80 10.75 14.25
CA ARG A 83 1.94 10.10 14.91
C ARG A 83 1.48 9.03 15.87
N ILE A 84 2.23 7.94 15.95
CA ILE A 84 2.04 6.87 16.94
C ILE A 84 3.16 6.97 17.97
N ASP A 85 2.96 7.88 18.93
CA ASP A 85 3.88 8.20 20.04
C ASP A 85 3.43 7.61 21.39
N SER A 86 2.26 6.98 21.42
CA SER A 86 1.64 6.43 22.62
C SER A 86 0.80 5.19 22.29
N ARG A 87 0.54 4.38 23.32
CA ARG A 87 -0.35 3.22 23.21
C ARG A 87 -1.77 3.62 22.79
N GLU A 88 -2.22 4.77 23.23
CA GLU A 88 -3.54 5.29 22.89
C GLU A 88 -3.63 5.68 21.42
N ASN A 89 -2.62 6.39 20.89
CA ASN A 89 -2.56 6.68 19.46
C ASN A 89 -2.42 5.40 18.63
N GLN A 90 -1.66 4.40 19.08
CA GLN A 90 -1.62 3.10 18.43
C GLN A 90 -3.02 2.45 18.37
N ARG A 91 -3.76 2.44 19.48
CA ARG A 91 -5.12 1.88 19.53
C ARG A 91 -6.05 2.60 18.55
N ARG A 92 -6.09 3.93 18.60
CA ARG A 92 -6.90 4.78 17.70
C ARG A 92 -6.57 4.57 16.23
N PHE A 93 -5.28 4.40 15.90
CA PHE A 93 -4.86 4.05 14.54
C PHE A 93 -5.51 2.76 14.06
N TRP A 94 -5.49 1.70 14.86
CA TRP A 94 -6.05 0.40 14.46
C TRP A 94 -7.57 0.40 14.39
N GLU A 95 -8.26 1.18 15.23
CA GLU A 95 -9.71 1.38 15.13
C GLU A 95 -10.09 2.08 13.82
N ALA A 96 -9.41 3.18 13.49
CA ALA A 96 -9.59 3.87 12.22
C ALA A 96 -9.24 2.96 11.03
N PHE A 97 -8.18 2.16 11.14
CA PHE A 97 -7.77 1.20 10.12
C PHE A 97 -8.84 0.14 9.88
N ASP A 98 -9.34 -0.49 10.95
CA ASP A 98 -10.31 -1.57 10.85
C ASP A 98 -11.64 -1.05 10.26
N TYR A 99 -12.09 0.14 10.66
CA TYR A 99 -13.25 0.80 10.03
C TYR A 99 -13.00 1.08 8.54
N THR A 100 -11.87 1.72 8.21
CA THR A 100 -11.51 2.06 6.82
C THR A 100 -11.45 0.81 5.96
N SER A 101 -10.78 -0.25 6.42
CA SER A 101 -10.68 -1.51 5.71
C SER A 101 -12.03 -2.17 5.51
N GLY A 102 -12.92 -2.12 6.52
CA GLY A 102 -14.28 -2.64 6.43
C GLY A 102 -15.11 -1.89 5.39
N TYR A 103 -15.07 -0.56 5.41
CA TYR A 103 -15.77 0.28 4.45
C TYR A 103 -15.28 0.03 3.01
N LEU A 104 -13.96 0.04 2.78
CA LEU A 104 -13.38 -0.20 1.46
C LEU A 104 -13.67 -1.62 0.94
N ALA A 105 -13.75 -2.61 1.83
CA ALA A 105 -14.17 -3.96 1.46
C ALA A 105 -15.65 -4.01 1.07
N ASN A 106 -16.52 -3.30 1.81
CA ASN A 106 -17.96 -3.25 1.56
C ASN A 106 -18.30 -2.67 0.18
N ILE A 107 -17.66 -1.57 -0.21
CA ILE A 107 -17.84 -0.97 -1.54
C ILE A 107 -17.04 -1.69 -2.64
N GLY A 108 -16.34 -2.77 -2.30
CA GLY A 108 -15.59 -3.58 -3.25
C GLY A 108 -14.35 -2.89 -3.83
N PHE A 109 -13.75 -1.91 -3.15
CA PHE A 109 -12.62 -1.12 -3.66
C PHE A 109 -11.46 -2.04 -4.09
N PRO A 110 -11.13 -2.12 -5.40
CA PRO A 110 -10.07 -3.00 -5.88
C PRO A 110 -8.72 -2.66 -5.25
N PHE A 111 -7.94 -3.70 -4.95
CA PHE A 111 -6.64 -3.66 -4.25
C PHE A 111 -6.68 -3.17 -2.80
N PHE A 112 -7.32 -2.04 -2.49
CA PHE A 112 -7.29 -1.42 -1.15
C PHE A 112 -8.21 -2.06 -0.13
N ARG A 113 -9.13 -2.96 -0.56
CA ARG A 113 -9.77 -3.93 0.35
C ARG A 113 -8.78 -4.91 1.00
N ASN A 114 -7.56 -5.03 0.46
CA ASN A 114 -6.54 -5.91 1.02
C ASN A 114 -5.64 -5.16 2.00
N PHE A 115 -5.43 -5.77 3.17
CA PHE A 115 -4.59 -5.25 4.25
C PHE A 115 -3.27 -4.62 3.79
N THR A 116 -2.45 -5.37 3.05
CA THR A 116 -1.10 -4.93 2.65
C THR A 116 -1.13 -3.70 1.75
N SER A 117 -2.11 -3.60 0.84
CA SER A 117 -2.24 -2.45 -0.05
C SER A 117 -2.72 -1.22 0.70
N LEU A 118 -3.63 -1.38 1.67
CA LEU A 118 -4.08 -0.29 2.52
C LEU A 118 -2.96 0.22 3.44
N CYS A 119 -2.15 -0.68 4.03
CA CYS A 119 -0.96 -0.28 4.78
C CYS A 119 0.00 0.55 3.93
N HIS A 120 0.25 0.13 2.69
CA HIS A 120 1.11 0.85 1.76
C HIS A 120 0.54 2.24 1.42
N LEU A 121 -0.76 2.33 1.13
CA LEU A 121 -1.42 3.62 0.89
C LEU A 121 -1.29 4.56 2.08
N LEU A 122 -1.57 4.08 3.29
CA LEU A 122 -1.47 4.92 4.50
C LEU A 122 -0.02 5.37 4.77
N GLN A 123 0.95 4.50 4.50
CA GLN A 123 2.37 4.85 4.56
C GLN A 123 2.73 5.93 3.54
N ASP A 124 2.28 5.81 2.28
CA ASP A 124 2.49 6.79 1.20
C ASP A 124 1.82 8.14 1.51
N LEU A 125 0.67 8.12 2.20
CA LEU A 125 -0.02 9.32 2.70
C LEU A 125 0.64 9.91 3.96
N GLY A 126 1.72 9.31 4.47
CA GLY A 126 2.53 9.85 5.56
C GLY A 126 2.08 9.47 6.97
N PHE A 127 1.14 8.53 7.14
CA PHE A 127 0.78 7.99 8.45
C PHE A 127 1.87 7.06 8.99
N ASP A 128 1.89 6.86 10.31
CA ASP A 128 2.84 5.97 11.00
C ASP A 128 2.47 4.47 10.83
N CYS A 129 2.42 4.04 9.57
CA CYS A 129 2.18 2.66 9.15
C CYS A 129 3.44 2.09 8.48
N ALA A 130 3.43 0.78 8.24
CA ALA A 130 4.42 0.09 7.44
C ALA A 130 3.75 -1.03 6.65
N LYS A 131 4.26 -1.30 5.45
CA LYS A 131 3.75 -2.37 4.60
C LYS A 131 4.35 -3.71 5.03
N PRO A 132 3.53 -4.73 5.36
CA PRO A 132 4.02 -6.05 5.74
C PRO A 132 4.41 -6.88 4.49
N ASP A 133 5.36 -6.40 3.69
CA ASP A 133 5.81 -7.10 2.48
C ASP A 133 6.71 -8.32 2.78
N SER A 134 7.24 -8.95 1.75
CA SER A 134 8.09 -10.15 1.92
C SER A 134 9.35 -9.87 2.74
N ILE A 135 9.91 -8.67 2.64
CA ILE A 135 11.14 -8.32 3.34
C ILE A 135 10.81 -8.06 4.81
N VAL A 136 9.84 -7.19 5.07
CA VAL A 136 9.39 -6.87 6.44
C VAL A 136 8.96 -8.14 7.18
N MET A 137 8.17 -9.01 6.54
CA MET A 137 7.75 -10.28 7.14
C MET A 137 8.91 -11.27 7.32
N GLY A 138 9.90 -11.27 6.41
CA GLY A 138 11.10 -12.11 6.54
C GLY A 138 12.02 -11.65 7.68
N VAL A 139 12.08 -10.34 7.94
CA VAL A 139 12.76 -9.80 9.13
C VAL A 139 11.97 -10.12 10.39
N ALA A 140 10.65 -9.98 10.37
CA ALA A 140 9.79 -10.33 11.51
C ALA A 140 9.93 -11.80 11.92
N GLU A 141 10.08 -12.72 10.95
CA GLU A 141 10.41 -14.11 11.23
C GLU A 141 11.79 -14.26 11.90
N ARG A 142 12.84 -13.64 11.33
CA ARG A 142 14.21 -13.70 11.88
C ARG A 142 14.31 -13.13 13.29
N LEU A 143 13.49 -12.13 13.63
CA LEU A 143 13.41 -11.53 14.96
C LEU A 143 12.47 -12.27 15.91
N GLY A 144 11.86 -13.39 15.50
CA GLY A 144 10.93 -14.16 16.34
C GLY A 144 9.59 -13.47 16.62
N ILE A 145 9.24 -12.42 15.87
CA ILE A 145 7.94 -11.73 16.01
C ILE A 145 6.79 -12.64 15.54
N VAL A 146 7.03 -13.39 14.48
CA VAL A 146 6.11 -14.39 13.90
C VAL A 146 6.84 -15.72 13.70
N GLY A 147 6.08 -16.82 13.61
CA GLY A 147 6.66 -18.15 13.41
C GLY A 147 7.28 -18.32 12.03
N ALA A 148 8.26 -19.23 11.97
CA ALA A 148 8.91 -19.61 10.73
C ALA A 148 7.95 -20.28 9.75
N THR A 149 7.99 -19.92 8.46
CA THR A 149 7.15 -20.56 7.44
C THR A 149 7.69 -20.38 6.02
N THR A 150 7.37 -21.34 5.17
CA THR A 150 7.62 -21.29 3.71
C THR A 150 6.61 -20.41 2.96
N LYS A 151 5.57 -19.90 3.62
CA LYS A 151 4.53 -19.07 3.01
C LYS A 151 5.06 -17.70 2.62
N LYS A 152 4.66 -17.22 1.42
CA LYS A 152 4.90 -15.84 0.99
C LYS A 152 4.18 -14.85 1.93
N SER A 153 4.66 -13.61 2.03
CA SER A 153 4.07 -12.58 2.93
C SER A 153 2.54 -12.47 2.80
N GLN A 154 2.01 -12.38 1.57
CA GLN A 154 0.55 -12.26 1.35
C GLN A 154 -0.25 -13.51 1.74
N GLN A 155 0.40 -14.67 1.82
CA GLN A 155 -0.20 -15.95 2.22
C GLN A 155 -0.14 -16.16 3.74
N ARG A 156 0.59 -15.30 4.48
CA ARG A 156 0.61 -15.37 5.94
C ARG A 156 -0.73 -14.94 6.52
N PRO A 157 -1.16 -15.55 7.64
CA PRO A 157 -2.37 -15.16 8.35
C PRO A 157 -2.41 -13.64 8.59
N LEU A 158 -3.60 -13.03 8.43
CA LEU A 158 -3.78 -11.59 8.65
C LEU A 158 -3.29 -11.17 10.05
N ARG A 159 -3.55 -11.99 11.07
CA ARG A 159 -3.08 -11.77 12.44
C ARG A 159 -1.56 -11.60 12.56
N GLU A 160 -0.78 -12.33 11.76
CA GLU A 160 0.69 -12.24 11.79
C GLU A 160 1.19 -10.96 11.11
N ARG A 161 0.58 -10.60 9.98
CA ARG A 161 0.86 -9.34 9.29
C ARG A 161 0.50 -8.15 10.18
N LYS A 162 -0.66 -8.16 10.82
CA LYS A 162 -1.10 -7.12 11.78
C LYS A 162 -0.18 -7.04 13.00
N LYS A 163 0.16 -8.19 13.61
CA LYS A 163 1.10 -8.27 14.73
C LYS A 163 2.47 -7.65 14.41
N THR A 164 2.98 -7.92 13.21
CA THR A 164 4.28 -7.37 12.77
C THR A 164 4.27 -5.84 12.79
N ILE A 165 3.26 -5.22 12.16
CA ILE A 165 3.15 -3.77 12.11
C ILE A 165 2.89 -3.18 13.52
N GLN A 166 2.07 -3.84 14.33
CA GLN A 166 1.84 -3.45 15.73
C GLN A 166 3.13 -3.43 16.55
N ILE A 167 4.02 -4.41 16.38
CA ILE A 167 5.30 -4.46 17.09
C ILE A 167 6.25 -3.38 16.57
N MET A 168 6.29 -3.11 15.26
CA MET A 168 7.07 -2.01 14.70
C MET A 168 6.62 -0.65 15.26
N GLN A 169 5.31 -0.43 15.38
CA GLN A 169 4.74 0.77 16.01
C GLN A 169 5.08 0.85 17.50
N MET A 170 5.04 -0.28 18.23
CA MET A 170 5.45 -0.32 19.64
C MET A 170 6.93 0.04 19.82
N TYR A 171 7.79 -0.49 18.96
CA TYR A 171 9.20 -0.15 18.95
C TYR A 171 9.41 1.34 18.66
N SER A 172 8.64 1.88 17.71
CA SER A 172 8.64 3.30 17.36
C SER A 172 8.31 4.20 18.54
N ILE A 173 7.27 3.85 19.31
CA ILE A 173 6.91 4.52 20.57
C ILE A 173 8.09 4.50 21.55
N HIS A 174 8.65 3.31 21.81
CA HIS A 174 9.71 3.13 22.81
C HIS A 174 11.02 3.84 22.44
N LYS A 175 11.34 3.94 21.14
CA LYS A 175 12.54 4.61 20.63
C LYS A 175 12.31 6.05 20.22
N THR A 176 11.08 6.56 20.34
CA THR A 176 10.71 7.92 19.94
C THR A 176 11.06 8.22 18.48
N ILE A 177 10.86 7.23 17.61
CA ILE A 177 11.04 7.33 16.15
C ILE A 177 9.71 7.02 15.45
N ARG A 178 9.64 7.22 14.14
CA ARG A 178 8.41 6.90 13.37
C ARG A 178 8.42 5.47 12.87
N THR A 179 7.24 4.86 12.73
CA THR A 179 7.09 3.53 12.11
C THR A 179 7.72 3.41 10.71
N PRO A 180 7.58 4.40 9.81
CA PRO A 180 8.29 4.37 8.53
C PRO A 180 9.82 4.32 8.63
N VAL A 181 10.41 4.85 9.71
CA VAL A 181 11.87 4.74 9.95
C VAL A 181 12.24 3.30 10.32
N VAL A 182 11.42 2.65 11.16
CA VAL A 182 11.59 1.22 11.49
C VAL A 182 11.43 0.34 10.25
N ASP A 183 10.50 0.68 9.37
CA ASP A 183 10.32 0.01 8.06
C ASP A 183 11.62 0.06 7.24
N LEU A 184 12.24 1.23 7.12
CA LEU A 184 13.52 1.39 6.44
C LEU A 184 14.62 0.50 7.06
N TYR A 185 14.68 0.38 8.40
CA TYR A 185 15.61 -0.54 9.05
C TYR A 185 15.33 -2.00 8.73
N PHE A 186 14.06 -2.40 8.68
CA PHE A 186 13.67 -3.74 8.26
C PHE A 186 14.06 -4.00 6.80
N LEU A 187 13.92 -3.02 5.91
CA LEU A 187 14.35 -3.13 4.52
C LEU A 187 15.88 -3.30 4.43
N ILE A 188 16.66 -2.51 5.16
CA ILE A 188 18.13 -2.60 5.19
C ILE A 188 18.59 -3.97 5.73
N TYR A 189 18.05 -4.40 6.88
CA TYR A 189 18.33 -5.73 7.45
C TYR A 189 17.83 -6.88 6.56
N GLY A 190 16.81 -6.57 5.76
CA GLY A 190 16.24 -7.39 4.72
C GLY A 190 17.11 -7.58 3.48
N GLY A 191 18.19 -6.81 3.33
CA GLY A 191 19.07 -6.81 2.17
C GLY A 191 18.74 -5.75 1.12
N GLN A 192 17.73 -4.90 1.32
CA GLN A 192 17.47 -3.74 0.46
C GLN A 192 18.35 -2.56 0.86
N THR A 193 19.56 -2.53 0.30
CA THR A 193 20.58 -1.52 0.61
C THR A 193 20.22 -0.11 0.13
N ASP A 194 19.36 0.03 -0.88
CA ASP A 194 18.89 1.34 -1.37
C ASP A 194 18.14 2.14 -0.30
N ALA A 195 17.57 1.49 0.71
CA ALA A 195 16.91 2.16 1.82
C ALA A 195 17.90 2.95 2.72
N ARG A 196 19.21 2.65 2.65
CA ARG A 196 20.26 3.33 3.44
C ARG A 196 20.33 4.83 3.20
N LYS A 197 19.93 5.30 2.01
CA LYS A 197 19.93 6.75 1.67
C LYS A 197 18.86 7.55 2.43
N PHE A 198 17.92 6.87 3.07
CA PHE A 198 16.80 7.48 3.79
C PHE A 198 16.95 7.40 5.32
N VAL A 199 18.07 6.87 5.82
CA VAL A 199 18.37 6.79 7.26
C VAL A 199 19.80 7.27 7.52
N GLU A 200 20.08 7.76 8.71
CA GLU A 200 21.41 8.28 9.04
C GLU A 200 22.46 7.16 9.03
N PRO A 201 23.67 7.39 8.49
CA PRO A 201 24.75 6.40 8.45
C PRO A 201 25.04 5.75 9.80
N ALA A 202 24.99 6.54 10.89
CA ALA A 202 25.19 6.09 12.26
C ALA A 202 24.34 4.86 12.66
N PHE A 203 23.22 4.60 11.99
CA PHE A 203 22.37 3.43 12.24
C PHE A 203 22.88 2.12 11.62
N TYR A 204 23.68 2.16 10.55
CA TYR A 204 24.18 0.94 9.87
C TYR A 204 25.70 0.89 9.70
N SER A 205 26.40 2.01 9.91
CA SER A 205 27.84 2.05 10.09
C SER A 205 28.16 1.67 11.53
N LEU A 206 28.01 0.39 11.87
CA LEU A 206 28.75 -0.15 12.99
C LEU A 206 30.22 -0.10 12.58
N SER A 207 31.00 0.80 13.18
CA SER A 207 32.45 0.63 13.24
C SER A 207 32.71 -0.66 14.00
N LEU A 208 32.97 -1.72 13.24
CA LEU A 208 33.62 -2.95 13.73
C LEU A 208 35.09 -2.66 13.99
#